data_AF-A0A177QI98-F1
#
_entry.id   AF-A0A177QI98-F1
#
_cell.length_a   1.000
_cell.length_b   1.000
_cell.length_c   1.000
_cell.angle_alpha   90.00
_cell.angle_beta   90.00
_cell.angle_gamma   90.00
#
_symmetry.space_group_name_H-M   'P 1'
#
loop_
_entity.id
_entity.type
_entity.pdbx_description
1 polymer ?
#
loop_
_entity_poly.entity_id
_entity_poly.type
_entity_poly.pdbx_seq_one_letter_code
_entity_poly.pdbx_strand_id
1 'polypeptide(L)'
;MTRDAYRAAVSEATSYVMAALVSAFGDNTLGLVPDVKVRDAVAVLGVLDGSPAHLAGLRKGDRVLMVNGQPVTTWTSLVPLSLPAILNVEREGTQREITVTKP
;
A
#
# COMPACT_ATOMS: atom_id res chain seq x y z
N MET A 1 -27.25 10.73 -9.84
CA MET A 1 -26.19 10.12 -9.02
C MET A 1 -26.83 9.46 -7.81
N THR A 2 -26.62 8.17 -7.59
CA THR A 2 -27.25 7.44 -6.47
C THR A 2 -26.53 7.71 -5.15
N ARG A 3 -27.23 7.54 -4.03
CA ARG A 3 -26.66 7.73 -2.68
C ARG A 3 -25.47 6.80 -2.41
N ASP A 4 -25.48 5.63 -3.03
CA ASP A 4 -24.38 4.65 -2.96
C ASP A 4 -23.16 5.09 -3.77
N ALA A 5 -23.36 5.63 -4.97
CA ALA A 5 -22.27 6.18 -5.78
C ALA A 5 -21.60 7.38 -5.10
N TYR A 6 -22.38 8.25 -4.44
CA TYR A 6 -21.83 9.36 -3.65
C TYR A 6 -21.01 8.87 -2.44
N ARG A 7 -21.51 7.87 -1.72
CA ARG A 7 -20.79 7.29 -0.57
C ARG A 7 -19.50 6.59 -1.00
N ALA A 8 -19.52 5.87 -2.12
CA ALA A 8 -18.32 5.23 -2.68
C ALA A 8 -17.29 6.28 -3.11
N ALA A 9 -17.70 7.32 -3.84
CA ALA A 9 -16.81 8.39 -4.30
C ALA A 9 -16.21 9.18 -3.12
N VAL A 10 -17.00 9.53 -2.11
CA VAL A 10 -16.51 10.20 -0.89
C VAL A 10 -15.59 9.28 -0.10
N SER A 11 -15.90 7.98 -0.03
CA SER A 11 -15.08 6.96 0.62
C SER A 11 -13.70 6.83 -0.03
N GLU A 12 -13.67 6.81 -1.36
CA GLU A 12 -12.46 6.71 -2.16
C GLU A 12 -11.61 7.98 -2.00
N ALA A 13 -12.22 9.16 -2.17
CA ALA A 13 -11.56 10.45 -1.97
C ALA A 13 -11.00 10.61 -0.54
N THR A 14 -11.74 10.17 0.48
CA THR A 14 -11.27 10.22 1.87
C THR A 14 -10.09 9.27 2.11
N SER A 15 -10.11 8.06 1.54
CA SER A 15 -8.96 7.14 1.61
C SER A 15 -7.73 7.76 0.93
N TYR A 16 -7.88 8.36 -0.25
CA TYR A 16 -6.77 9.03 -0.93
C TYR A 16 -6.21 10.21 -0.12
N VAL A 17 -7.08 11.07 0.45
CA VAL A 17 -6.64 12.21 1.27
C VAL A 17 -5.92 11.72 2.53
N MET A 18 -6.47 10.74 3.25
CA MET A 18 -5.83 10.20 4.45
C MET A 18 -4.51 9.50 4.12
N ALA A 19 -4.46 8.72 3.03
CA ALA A 19 -3.24 8.04 2.60
C ALA A 19 -2.15 9.03 2.14
N ALA A 20 -2.53 10.11 1.46
CA ALA A 20 -1.62 11.20 1.12
C ALA A 20 -1.09 11.92 2.36
N LEU A 21 -1.94 12.17 3.36
CA LEU A 21 -1.53 12.77 4.63
C LEU A 21 -0.59 11.85 5.43
N VAL A 22 -0.89 10.55 5.53
CA VAL A 22 0.00 9.57 6.17
C VAL A 22 1.33 9.45 5.42
N SER A 23 1.31 9.58 4.09
CA SER A 23 2.51 9.58 3.26
C SER A 23 3.37 10.83 3.43
N ALA A 24 2.73 11.99 3.60
CA ALA A 24 3.41 13.28 3.73
C ALA A 24 3.88 13.57 5.17
N PHE A 25 3.24 12.97 6.18
CA PHE A 25 3.45 13.32 7.60
C PHE A 25 3.79 12.13 8.51
N GLY A 26 3.89 10.90 7.99
CA GLY A 26 4.33 9.69 8.73
C GLY A 26 5.58 9.04 8.12
N ASP A 27 6.11 7.98 8.75
CA ASP A 27 7.25 7.20 8.24
C ASP A 27 6.81 6.30 7.05
N ASN A 28 6.54 6.91 5.89
CA ASN A 28 6.21 6.19 4.66
C ASN A 28 7.48 5.78 3.90
N THR A 29 8.32 4.96 4.55
CA THR A 29 9.60 4.50 3.98
C THR A 29 9.44 3.83 2.61
N LEU A 30 8.30 3.17 2.33
CA LEU A 30 8.05 2.52 1.04
C LEU A 30 7.55 3.48 -0.05
N GLY A 31 6.89 4.59 0.29
CA GLY A 31 6.23 5.47 -0.67
C GLY A 31 4.91 4.93 -1.22
N LEU A 32 4.17 4.17 -0.40
CA LEU A 32 2.87 3.62 -0.79
C LEU A 32 1.72 4.53 -0.37
N VAL A 33 0.65 4.50 -1.16
CA VAL A 33 -0.66 5.06 -0.80
C VAL A 33 -1.56 3.86 -0.47
N PRO A 34 -1.74 3.50 0.81
CA PRO A 34 -2.50 2.31 1.20
C PRO A 34 -4.01 2.54 1.20
N ASP A 35 -4.77 1.48 0.99
CA ASP A 35 -6.16 1.42 1.46
C ASP A 35 -6.19 1.12 2.96
N VAL A 36 -6.70 2.05 3.75
CA VAL A 36 -6.81 1.92 5.20
C VAL A 36 -8.06 1.14 5.66
N LYS A 37 -8.92 0.72 4.72
CA LYS A 37 -10.20 0.05 5.03
C LYS A 37 -10.12 -1.46 4.96
N VAL A 38 -9.13 -2.00 4.26
CA VAL A 38 -9.01 -3.44 4.04
C VAL A 38 -8.39 -4.09 5.27
N ARG A 39 -9.06 -5.15 5.74
CA ARG A 39 -8.54 -6.09 6.73
C ARG A 39 -8.04 -7.31 5.96
N ASP A 40 -6.95 -7.92 6.45
CA ASP A 40 -6.30 -9.13 5.92
C ASP A 40 -5.29 -8.94 4.77
N ALA A 41 -5.16 -7.73 4.23
CA ALA A 41 -4.07 -7.34 3.31
C ALA A 41 -3.98 -5.81 3.21
N VAL A 42 -2.83 -5.29 2.76
CA VAL A 42 -2.70 -3.88 2.41
C VAL A 42 -2.84 -3.71 0.91
N ALA A 43 -3.96 -3.15 0.45
CA ALA A 43 -4.13 -2.80 -0.95
C ALA A 43 -3.37 -1.49 -1.28
N VAL A 44 -2.65 -1.50 -2.39
CA VAL A 44 -1.89 -0.35 -2.89
C VAL A 44 -2.79 0.46 -3.81
N LEU A 45 -3.21 1.64 -3.37
CA LEU A 45 -4.01 2.59 -4.15
C LEU A 45 -3.15 3.48 -5.06
N GLY A 46 -1.84 3.55 -4.78
CA GLY A 46 -0.87 4.30 -5.54
C GLY A 46 0.55 4.06 -5.02
N VAL A 47 1.52 4.38 -5.86
CA VAL A 47 2.95 4.30 -5.55
C VAL A 47 3.56 5.64 -5.97
N LEU A 48 4.36 6.25 -5.10
CA LEU A 48 5.02 7.51 -5.40
C LEU A 48 6.19 7.29 -6.35
N ASP A 49 6.28 8.08 -7.41
CA ASP A 49 7.38 8.00 -8.38
C ASP A 49 8.74 8.23 -7.70
N GLY A 50 9.72 7.43 -8.08
CA GLY A 50 11.08 7.45 -7.52
C GLY A 50 11.21 6.89 -6.10
N SER A 51 10.12 6.45 -5.46
CA SER A 51 10.17 5.80 -4.14
C SER A 51 10.82 4.40 -4.20
N PRO A 52 11.27 3.84 -3.04
CA PRO A 52 11.73 2.46 -2.96
C PRO A 52 10.74 1.45 -3.55
N ALA A 53 9.43 1.60 -3.28
CA ALA A 53 8.42 0.71 -3.85
C ALA A 53 8.29 0.85 -5.37
N HIS A 54 8.37 2.07 -5.90
CA HIS A 54 8.36 2.31 -7.35
C HIS A 54 9.56 1.64 -8.02
N LEU A 55 10.76 1.84 -7.48
CA LEU A 55 12.00 1.25 -8.00
C LEU A 55 11.99 -0.29 -7.92
N ALA A 56 11.34 -0.86 -6.90
CA ALA A 56 11.14 -2.30 -6.75
C ALA A 56 10.03 -2.87 -7.65
N GLY A 57 9.26 -2.02 -8.35
CA GLY A 57 8.23 -2.44 -9.29
C GLY A 57 6.85 -2.74 -8.68
N LEU A 58 6.57 -2.25 -7.47
CA LEU A 58 5.20 -2.21 -6.94
C LEU A 58 4.33 -1.29 -7.79
N ARG A 59 3.04 -1.62 -7.84
CA ARG A 59 2.05 -0.92 -8.66
C ARG A 59 0.73 -0.78 -7.92
N LYS A 60 -0.07 0.21 -8.35
CA LYS A 60 -1.48 0.30 -7.96
C LYS A 60 -2.19 -1.02 -8.27
N GLY A 61 -3.00 -1.48 -7.31
CA GLY A 61 -3.72 -2.75 -7.38
C GLY A 61 -2.99 -3.93 -6.75
N ASP A 62 -1.71 -3.78 -6.39
CA ASP A 62 -1.03 -4.79 -5.57
C ASP A 62 -1.69 -4.93 -4.21
N ARG A 63 -1.75 -6.16 -3.71
CA ARG A 63 -2.15 -6.44 -2.33
C ARG A 63 -0.96 -7.03 -1.61
N VAL A 64 -0.38 -6.29 -0.67
CA VAL A 64 0.70 -6.81 0.19
C VAL A 64 0.08 -7.77 1.20
N LEU A 65 0.51 -9.03 1.14
CA LEU A 65 0.05 -10.12 1.99
C LEU A 65 1.02 -10.39 3.14
N MET A 66 2.32 -10.29 2.87
CA MET A 66 3.38 -10.53 3.85
C MET A 66 4.56 -9.59 3.66
N VAL A 67 5.28 -9.35 4.75
CA VAL A 67 6.57 -8.64 4.79
C VAL A 67 7.56 -9.48 5.57
N ASN A 68 8.72 -9.78 5.00
CA ASN A 68 9.78 -10.54 5.66
C ASN A 68 9.28 -11.86 6.28
N GLY A 69 8.36 -12.54 5.58
CA GLY A 69 7.72 -13.78 6.02
C GLY A 69 6.62 -13.61 7.08
N GLN A 70 6.29 -12.38 7.50
CA GLN A 70 5.22 -12.10 8.46
C GLN A 70 3.95 -11.61 7.73
N PRO A 71 2.76 -12.20 7.99
CA PRO A 71 1.50 -11.70 7.45
C PRO A 71 1.23 -10.26 7.84
N VAL A 72 0.70 -9.47 6.90
CA VAL A 72 0.27 -8.11 7.16
C VAL A 72 -1.23 -7.97 6.95
N THR A 73 -1.90 -7.43 7.97
CA THR A 73 -3.36 -7.31 7.98
C THR A 73 -3.83 -5.86 7.97
N THR A 74 -2.93 -4.92 8.29
CA THR A 74 -3.21 -3.48 8.28
C THR A 74 -2.00 -2.69 7.76
N TRP A 75 -2.24 -1.48 7.29
CA TRP A 75 -1.17 -0.55 6.88
C TRP A 75 -0.16 -0.29 8.00
N THR A 76 -0.61 -0.19 9.24
CA THR A 76 0.26 0.05 10.39
C THR A 76 1.26 -1.09 10.63
N SER A 77 1.04 -2.28 10.07
CA SER A 77 2.02 -3.38 10.11
C SER A 77 3.21 -3.12 9.17
N LEU A 78 3.08 -2.21 8.21
CA LEU A 78 4.15 -1.83 7.27
C LEU A 78 5.01 -0.67 7.77
N VAL A 79 4.70 -0.07 8.92
CA VAL A 79 5.35 1.14 9.39
C VAL A 79 5.64 1.07 10.89
N PRO A 80 6.90 1.18 11.34
CA PRO A 80 8.12 1.42 10.56
C PRO A 80 8.68 0.11 9.96
N LEU A 81 9.02 0.12 8.67
CA LEU A 81 9.68 -1.00 7.99
C LEU A 81 11.13 -0.65 7.65
N SER A 82 12.05 -1.49 8.09
CA SER A 82 13.46 -1.41 7.69
C SER A 82 13.68 -2.03 6.31
N LEU A 83 14.52 -1.39 5.50
CA LEU A 83 14.98 -1.89 4.21
C LEU A 83 16.37 -2.55 4.33
N PRO A 84 16.67 -3.61 3.54
CA PRO A 84 15.79 -4.22 2.53
C PRO A 84 14.63 -4.99 3.15
N ALA A 85 13.52 -5.06 2.42
CA ALA A 85 12.35 -5.82 2.82
C ALA A 85 11.85 -6.69 1.67
N ILE A 86 11.38 -7.89 2.00
CA ILE A 86 10.79 -8.83 1.05
C ILE A 86 9.28 -8.75 1.22
N LEU A 87 8.57 -8.35 0.17
CA LEU A 87 7.12 -8.25 0.13
C LEU A 87 6.56 -9.44 -0.66
N ASN A 88 5.64 -10.19 -0.08
CA ASN A 88 4.78 -11.06 -0.87
C ASN A 88 3.52 -10.28 -1.23
N VAL A 89 3.29 -10.09 -2.52
CA VAL A 89 2.16 -9.35 -3.05
C VAL A 89 1.30 -10.23 -3.95
N GLU A 90 -0.01 -10.06 -3.90
CA GLU A 90 -0.92 -10.57 -4.91
C GLU A 90 -1.19 -9.49 -5.94
N ARG A 91 -0.97 -9.82 -7.22
CA ARG A 91 -1.32 -9.00 -8.38
C ARG A 91 -2.13 -9.85 -9.34
N GLU A 92 -3.36 -9.43 -9.64
CA GLU A 92 -4.25 -10.12 -10.58
C GLU A 92 -4.43 -11.62 -10.22
N GLY A 93 -4.56 -11.93 -8.93
CA GLY A 93 -4.72 -13.31 -8.43
C GLY A 93 -3.42 -14.12 -8.34
N THR A 94 -2.29 -13.58 -8.78
CA THR A 94 -0.98 -14.26 -8.73
C THR A 94 -0.12 -13.68 -7.62
N GLN A 95 0.38 -14.52 -6.71
CA GLN A 95 1.35 -14.11 -5.70
C GLN A 95 2.75 -13.96 -6.28
N ARG A 96 3.48 -12.94 -5.82
CA ARG A 96 4.82 -12.58 -6.28
C ARG A 96 5.63 -12.08 -5.10
N GLU A 97 6.90 -12.44 -5.10
CA GLU A 97 7.85 -11.87 -4.16
C GLU A 97 8.53 -10.65 -4.80
N ILE A 98 8.58 -9.54 -4.07
CA ILE A 98 9.21 -8.29 -4.47
C ILE A 98 10.17 -7.86 -3.38
N THR A 99 11.46 -7.78 -3.72
CA THR A 99 12.46 -7.21 -2.82
C THR A 99 12.52 -5.70 -2.99
N VAL A 100 12.24 -4.97 -1.92
CA VAL A 100 12.38 -3.52 -1.84
C VAL A 100 13.70 -3.18 -1.16
N THR A 101 14.47 -2.31 -1.78
CA THR A 101 15.79 -1.86 -1.28
C THR A 101 15.82 -0.34 -1.20
N LYS A 102 16.84 0.22 -0.55
CA LYS A 102 17.04 1.68 -0.58
C LYS A 102 17.42 2.10 -2.02
N PRO A 103 17.02 3.31 -2.46
CA PRO A 103 17.36 3.83 -3.78
C PRO A 103 18.87 3.88 -4.03
#